data_AF-A0A087ME64-F1
#
_entry.id   AF-A0A087ME64-F1
#
_cell.length_a   1.000
_cell.length_b   1.000
_cell.length_c   1.000
_cell.angle_alpha   90.00
_cell.angle_beta   90.00
_cell.angle_gamma   90.00
#
_symmetry.space_group_name_H-M   'P 1'
#
loop_
_entity.id
_entity.type
_entity.pdbx_description
1 polymer ?
#
loop_
_entity_poly.entity_id
_entity_poly.type
_entity_poly.pdbx_seq_one_letter_code
_entity_poly.pdbx_strand_id
1 'polypeptide(L)'
;MRVVLALLGLFCSYLYAYSYNDLLKDYEAKNFEKVCNDGSIFLIRNDKNEQILTAIGDACAKVDSINPLGNVAKNLISTKEYRESGSYFATLVLQKKLIYQFMHDNINLKELKLPRTDHVLSRVFEQLSKGNYEIVEKRIEISTPEMNYLLWLSDDDPKKVYVDENKDGKLVKRHWYL
;
A
#
# COMPACT_ATOMS: atom_id res chain seq x y z
N MET A 1 34.74 38.75 1.43
CA MET A 1 33.90 37.92 0.53
C MET A 1 34.12 36.42 0.68
N ARG A 2 35.36 35.90 0.68
CA ARG A 2 35.63 34.45 0.82
C ARG A 2 35.15 33.83 2.14
N VAL A 3 35.25 34.55 3.25
CA VAL A 3 34.82 34.08 4.58
C VAL A 3 33.29 34.07 4.72
N VAL A 4 32.58 34.99 4.06
CA VAL A 4 31.11 35.06 4.07
C VAL A 4 30.49 33.89 3.29
N LEU A 5 31.12 33.49 2.17
CA LEU A 5 30.74 32.30 1.40
C LEU A 5 30.97 30.99 2.18
N ALA A 6 32.03 30.92 3.00
CA ALA A 6 32.30 29.76 3.85
C ALA A 6 31.29 29.62 5.00
N LEU A 7 30.84 30.74 5.58
CA LEU A 7 29.79 30.77 6.61
C LEU A 7 28.39 30.47 6.05
N LEU A 8 28.09 30.88 4.80
CA LEU A 8 26.84 30.50 4.13
C LEU A 8 26.78 28.99 3.82
N GLY A 9 27.92 28.37 3.49
CA GLY A 9 28.00 26.92 3.23
C GLY A 9 27.71 26.04 4.45
N LEU A 10 27.97 26.54 5.66
CA LEU A 10 27.71 25.84 6.93
C LEU A 10 26.24 25.96 7.40
N PHE A 11 25.47 26.91 6.89
CA PHE A 11 24.05 27.07 7.23
C PHE A 11 23.13 26.19 6.36
N CYS A 12 23.60 25.71 5.21
CA CYS A 12 22.81 24.84 4.32
C CYS A 12 22.73 23.37 4.77
N SER A 13 23.39 22.97 5.85
CA SER A 13 23.37 21.59 6.37
C SER A 13 22.24 21.28 7.37
N TYR A 14 21.34 22.22 7.65
CA TYR A 14 20.12 21.96 8.44
C TYR A 14 18.99 21.36 7.60
N LEU A 15 19.29 20.43 6.69
CA LEU A 15 18.25 19.56 6.13
C LEU A 15 17.71 18.73 7.28
N TYR A 16 16.50 19.05 7.73
CA TYR A 16 15.83 18.39 8.85
C TYR A 16 15.71 16.90 8.54
N ALA A 17 16.57 16.08 9.16
CA ALA A 17 16.52 14.65 9.01
C ALA A 17 15.27 14.15 9.72
N TYR A 18 14.35 13.52 8.97
CA TYR A 18 13.13 12.95 9.54
C TYR A 18 13.52 11.87 10.57
N SER A 19 13.21 12.11 11.83
CA SER A 19 13.61 11.23 12.94
C SER A 19 12.50 10.22 13.28
N TYR A 20 12.83 9.23 14.11
CA TYR A 20 11.83 8.30 14.65
C TYR A 20 10.71 9.01 15.42
N ASN A 21 11.04 10.05 16.19
CA ASN A 21 10.06 10.80 16.95
C ASN A 21 9.12 11.60 16.04
N ASP A 22 9.66 12.21 14.98
CA ASP A 22 8.83 12.91 14.00
C ASP A 22 7.88 11.94 13.31
N LEU A 23 8.37 10.76 12.95
CA LEU A 23 7.57 9.71 12.33
C LEU A 23 6.42 9.24 13.21
N LEU A 24 6.70 8.90 14.47
CA LEU A 24 5.67 8.43 15.39
C LEU A 24 4.66 9.54 15.70
N LYS A 25 5.10 10.79 15.84
CA LYS A 25 4.23 11.95 16.03
C LYS A 25 3.30 12.16 14.83
N ASP A 26 3.83 12.09 13.60
CA ASP A 26 3.03 12.20 12.39
C ASP A 26 2.04 11.03 12.25
N TYR A 27 2.46 9.82 12.63
CA TYR A 27 1.60 8.65 12.63
C TYR A 27 0.43 8.78 13.60
N GLU A 28 0.70 9.20 14.84
CA GLU A 28 -0.32 9.49 15.86
C GLU A 28 -1.27 10.62 15.41
N ALA A 29 -0.74 11.62 14.70
CA ALA A 29 -1.51 12.69 14.08
C ALA A 29 -2.28 12.27 12.82
N LYS A 30 -2.20 10.99 12.41
CA LYS A 30 -2.84 10.43 11.19
C LYS A 30 -2.35 11.04 9.87
N ASN A 31 -1.15 11.61 9.86
CA ASN A 31 -0.49 12.11 8.64
C ASN A 31 0.07 10.94 7.81
N PHE A 32 -0.76 9.97 7.44
CA PHE A 32 -0.32 8.69 6.86
C PHE A 32 0.43 8.85 5.54
N GLU A 33 0.02 9.79 4.69
CA GLU A 33 0.72 10.07 3.43
C GLU A 33 2.15 10.56 3.70
N LYS A 34 2.31 11.45 4.67
CA LYS A 34 3.62 11.94 5.10
C LYS A 34 4.47 10.82 5.70
N VAL A 35 3.91 10.00 6.59
CA VAL A 35 4.61 8.86 7.20
C VAL A 35 5.07 7.85 6.13
N CYS A 36 4.22 7.54 5.16
CA CYS A 36 4.58 6.63 4.08
C CYS A 36 5.68 7.20 3.17
N ASN A 37 5.56 8.48 2.78
CA ASN A 37 6.49 9.11 1.86
C ASN A 37 7.84 9.43 2.53
N ASP A 38 7.82 10.17 3.63
CA ASP A 38 9.04 10.61 4.33
C ASP A 38 9.71 9.43 5.06
N GLY A 39 8.92 8.46 5.52
CA GLY A 39 9.42 7.24 6.15
C GLY A 39 10.18 6.30 5.20
N SER A 40 10.06 6.51 3.88
CA SER A 40 10.80 5.74 2.87
C SER A 40 12.32 5.76 3.08
N ILE A 41 12.85 6.83 3.70
CA ILE A 41 14.28 6.94 4.03
C ILE A 41 14.76 5.81 4.95
N PHE A 42 13.91 5.37 5.89
CA PHE A 42 14.21 4.24 6.78
C PHE A 42 14.23 2.93 6.00
N LEU A 43 13.32 2.75 5.03
CA LEU A 43 13.30 1.57 4.17
C LEU A 43 14.55 1.48 3.28
N ILE A 44 14.95 2.60 2.68
CA ILE A 44 16.16 2.70 1.84
C ILE A 44 17.41 2.37 2.65
N ARG A 45 17.48 2.85 3.90
CA ARG A 45 18.58 2.56 4.83
C ARG A 45 18.53 1.15 5.43
N ASN A 46 17.53 0.35 5.05
CA ASN A 46 17.31 -1.00 5.59
C ASN A 46 17.25 -1.00 7.12
N ASP A 47 16.54 -0.02 7.68
CA ASP A 47 16.30 0.10 9.11
C ASP A 47 15.72 -1.20 9.69
N LYS A 48 16.01 -1.45 10.96
CA LYS A 48 15.61 -2.67 11.69
C LYS A 48 14.67 -2.40 12.85
N ASN A 49 14.33 -1.14 13.11
CA ASN A 49 13.37 -0.81 14.16
C ASN A 49 11.95 -1.20 13.72
N GLU A 50 11.48 -2.36 14.17
CA GLU A 50 10.19 -2.93 13.76
C GLU A 50 8.99 -2.06 14.15
N GLN A 51 9.07 -1.28 15.23
CA GLN A 51 8.02 -0.32 15.58
C GLN A 51 7.88 0.75 14.50
N ILE A 52 9.00 1.31 14.06
CA ILE A 52 9.05 2.33 13.01
C ILE A 52 8.62 1.75 11.67
N LEU A 53 9.12 0.56 11.32
CA LEU A 53 8.74 -0.13 10.08
C LEU A 53 7.25 -0.48 10.06
N THR A 54 6.67 -0.89 11.18
CA THR A 54 5.24 -1.20 11.28
C THR A 54 4.39 0.06 11.08
N ALA A 55 4.77 1.19 11.70
CA ALA A 55 4.08 2.46 11.50
C ALA A 55 4.14 2.93 10.03
N ILE A 56 5.29 2.76 9.36
CA ILE A 56 5.45 3.02 7.92
C ILE A 56 4.55 2.11 7.11
N GLY A 57 4.59 0.80 7.38
CA GLY A 57 3.80 -0.19 6.65
C GLY A 57 2.30 0.06 6.76
N ASP A 58 1.80 0.31 7.96
CA ASP A 58 0.39 0.60 8.19
C ASP A 58 -0.03 1.91 7.49
N ALA A 59 0.76 2.97 7.63
CA ALA A 59 0.49 4.24 6.95
C ALA A 59 0.44 4.07 5.43
N CYS A 60 1.40 3.34 4.86
CA CYS A 60 1.46 3.04 3.44
C CYS A 60 0.27 2.20 2.96
N ALA A 61 -0.17 1.19 3.72
CA ALA A 61 -1.38 0.43 3.40
C ALA A 61 -2.63 1.33 3.39
N LYS A 62 -2.78 2.23 4.37
CA LYS A 62 -3.94 3.16 4.45
C LYS A 62 -4.06 4.14 3.29
N VAL A 63 -2.93 4.52 2.70
CA VAL A 63 -2.87 5.43 1.53
C VAL A 63 -2.69 4.68 0.20
N ASP A 64 -2.96 3.37 0.18
CA ASP A 64 -2.88 2.51 -1.02
C ASP A 64 -1.47 2.43 -1.64
N SER A 65 -0.42 2.81 -0.91
CA SER A 65 0.98 2.69 -1.31
C SER A 65 1.53 1.31 -0.95
N ILE A 66 1.19 0.31 -1.76
CA ILE A 66 1.46 -1.10 -1.42
C ILE A 66 2.91 -1.53 -1.72
N ASN A 67 3.61 -0.88 -2.65
CA ASN A 67 4.96 -1.31 -3.06
C ASN A 67 6.00 -1.28 -1.92
N PRO A 68 6.05 -0.23 -1.07
CA PRO A 68 6.97 -0.19 0.08
C PRO A 68 6.79 -1.35 1.07
N LEU A 69 5.60 -1.95 1.14
CA LEU A 69 5.26 -2.99 2.11
C LEU A 69 6.14 -4.24 1.96
N GLY A 70 6.65 -4.54 0.77
CA GLY A 70 7.60 -5.65 0.58
C GLY A 70 8.91 -5.43 1.33
N ASN A 71 9.39 -4.19 1.41
CA ASN A 71 10.59 -3.83 2.16
C ASN A 71 10.35 -3.77 3.68
N VAL A 72 9.12 -3.43 4.09
CA VAL A 72 8.72 -3.47 5.49
C VAL A 72 8.63 -4.93 5.97
N ALA A 73 7.84 -5.76 5.27
CA ALA A 73 7.47 -7.10 5.71
C ALA A 73 8.68 -8.00 6.00
N LYS A 74 9.75 -7.91 5.21
CA LYS A 74 10.95 -8.76 5.35
C LYS A 74 11.69 -8.59 6.68
N ASN A 75 11.45 -7.49 7.40
CA ASN A 75 12.16 -7.16 8.63
C ASN A 75 11.33 -7.43 9.91
N LEU A 76 10.03 -7.70 9.79
CA LEU A 76 9.11 -7.86 10.93
C LEU A 76 9.05 -9.33 11.38
N ILE A 77 9.92 -9.71 12.34
CA ILE A 77 10.13 -11.11 12.75
C ILE A 77 10.22 -11.34 14.27
N SER A 78 10.56 -10.33 15.08
CA SER A 78 11.05 -10.59 16.45
C SER A 78 9.94 -11.05 17.40
N THR A 79 8.79 -10.38 17.38
CA THR A 79 7.63 -10.72 18.22
C THR A 79 6.49 -11.31 17.40
N LYS A 80 5.49 -11.86 18.11
CA LYS A 80 4.29 -12.39 17.47
C LYS A 80 3.56 -11.28 16.68
N GLU A 81 3.42 -10.11 17.29
CA GLU A 81 2.74 -8.94 16.74
C GLU A 81 3.44 -8.44 15.46
N TYR A 82 4.78 -8.43 15.46
CA TYR A 82 5.54 -8.05 14.27
C TYR A 82 5.44 -9.10 13.16
N ARG A 83 5.48 -10.41 13.49
CA ARG A 83 5.26 -11.46 12.48
C ARG A 83 3.86 -11.42 11.86
N GLU A 84 2.84 -11.10 12.66
CA GLU A 84 1.48 -10.89 12.17
C GLU A 84 1.42 -9.69 11.21
N SER A 85 2.04 -8.57 11.58
CA SER A 85 2.14 -7.38 10.72
C SER A 85 2.91 -7.67 9.43
N GLY A 86 4.03 -8.40 9.51
CA GLY A 86 4.81 -8.82 8.35
C GLY A 86 4.00 -9.70 7.40
N SER A 87 3.23 -10.65 7.94
CA SER A 87 2.34 -11.51 7.16
C SER A 87 1.19 -10.73 6.50
N TYR A 88 0.61 -9.76 7.23
CA TYR A 88 -0.39 -8.84 6.70
C TYR A 88 0.15 -8.05 5.50
N PHE A 89 1.31 -7.39 5.66
CA PHE A 89 1.92 -6.58 4.59
C PHE A 89 2.32 -7.41 3.38
N ALA A 90 2.92 -8.60 3.58
CA ALA A 90 3.25 -9.51 2.50
C ALA A 90 2.00 -9.98 1.73
N THR A 91 0.90 -10.22 2.45
CA THR A 91 -0.38 -10.60 1.84
C THR A 91 -0.91 -9.51 0.91
N LEU A 92 -0.86 -8.24 1.32
CA LEU A 92 -1.30 -7.13 0.47
C LEU A 92 -0.46 -7.01 -0.80
N VAL A 93 0.86 -7.16 -0.70
CA VAL A 93 1.77 -7.15 -1.86
C VAL A 93 1.42 -8.27 -2.83
N LEU A 94 1.20 -9.49 -2.32
CA LEU A 94 0.86 -10.64 -3.14
C LEU A 94 -0.52 -10.47 -3.81
N GLN A 95 -1.54 -10.08 -3.05
CA GLN A 95 -2.88 -9.82 -3.58
C GLN A 95 -2.86 -8.76 -4.67
N LYS A 96 -2.12 -7.66 -4.48
CA LYS A 96 -1.91 -6.65 -5.52
C LYS A 96 -1.34 -7.25 -6.80
N LYS A 97 -0.27 -8.05 -6.71
CA LYS A 97 0.37 -8.67 -7.88
C LYS A 97 -0.54 -9.66 -8.59
N LEU A 98 -1.28 -10.48 -7.84
CA LEU A 98 -2.22 -11.44 -8.40
C LEU A 98 -3.42 -10.76 -9.06
N ILE A 99 -3.96 -9.69 -8.48
CA ILE A 99 -5.03 -8.90 -9.10
C ILE A 99 -4.51 -8.25 -10.38
N TYR A 100 -3.31 -7.66 -10.34
CA TYR A 100 -2.69 -7.07 -11.53
C TYR A 100 -2.54 -8.09 -12.66
N GLN A 101 -1.98 -9.26 -12.35
CA GLN A 101 -1.81 -10.35 -13.30
C GLN A 101 -3.16 -10.87 -13.80
N PHE A 102 -4.17 -10.99 -12.94
CA PHE A 102 -5.52 -11.38 -13.33
C PHE A 102 -6.11 -10.42 -14.36
N MET A 103 -6.00 -9.10 -14.14
CA MET A 103 -6.53 -8.10 -15.06
C MET A 103 -5.81 -8.06 -16.41
N HIS A 104 -4.52 -8.42 -16.45
CA HIS A 104 -3.70 -8.40 -17.68
C HIS A 104 -3.73 -9.72 -18.44
N ASP A 105 -3.56 -10.83 -17.72
CA ASP A 105 -3.25 -12.14 -18.29
C ASP A 105 -4.40 -13.14 -18.10
N ASN A 106 -5.48 -12.73 -17.43
CA ASN A 106 -6.64 -13.57 -17.13
C ASN A 106 -6.27 -14.89 -16.43
N ILE A 107 -5.29 -14.84 -15.51
CA ILE A 107 -4.87 -16.01 -14.73
C ILE A 107 -6.03 -16.55 -13.87
N ASN A 108 -6.04 -17.84 -13.62
CA ASN A 108 -7.05 -18.40 -12.73
C ASN A 108 -6.68 -18.15 -11.25
N LEU A 109 -7.45 -17.31 -10.56
CA LEU A 109 -7.32 -17.08 -9.12
C LEU A 109 -8.18 -18.03 -8.27
N LYS A 110 -9.00 -18.88 -8.89
CA LYS A 110 -9.90 -19.78 -8.17
C LYS A 110 -9.11 -20.69 -7.23
N GLU A 111 -9.69 -20.93 -6.06
CA GLU A 111 -9.15 -21.81 -5.01
C GLU A 111 -7.86 -21.33 -4.32
N LEU A 112 -7.30 -20.18 -4.72
CA LEU A 112 -6.22 -19.54 -3.96
C LEU A 112 -6.77 -18.93 -2.67
N LYS A 113 -6.35 -19.48 -1.53
CA LYS A 113 -6.73 -18.97 -0.20
C LYS A 113 -5.57 -18.18 0.39
N LEU A 114 -5.75 -16.86 0.49
CA LEU A 114 -4.82 -15.96 1.17
C LEU A 114 -5.46 -15.42 2.46
N PRO A 115 -4.66 -14.96 3.43
CA PRO A 115 -5.20 -14.30 4.62
C PRO A 115 -6.11 -13.13 4.25
N ARG A 116 -7.22 -12.98 5.00
CA ARG A 116 -8.16 -11.89 4.80
C ARG A 116 -7.75 -10.68 5.64
N THR A 117 -7.81 -9.51 5.03
CA THR A 117 -7.57 -8.21 5.69
C THR A 117 -8.75 -7.27 5.47
N ASP A 118 -8.69 -6.11 6.14
CA ASP A 118 -9.61 -4.99 5.98
C ASP A 118 -9.27 -4.10 4.79
N HIS A 119 -8.21 -4.40 4.02
CA HIS A 119 -7.84 -3.65 2.84
C HIS A 119 -8.72 -4.02 1.64
N VAL A 120 -8.98 -3.06 0.74
CA VAL A 120 -9.81 -3.28 -0.46
C VAL A 120 -9.28 -4.42 -1.34
N LEU A 121 -7.95 -4.52 -1.48
CA LEU A 121 -7.29 -5.60 -2.21
C LEU A 121 -7.70 -6.98 -1.69
N SER A 122 -7.83 -7.15 -0.37
CA SER A 122 -8.21 -8.44 0.19
C SER A 122 -9.68 -8.76 -0.05
N ARG A 123 -10.57 -7.76 0.01
CA ARG A 123 -12.00 -7.96 -0.29
C ARG A 123 -12.20 -8.34 -1.75
N VAL A 124 -11.54 -7.63 -2.65
CA VAL A 124 -11.57 -7.90 -4.10
C VAL A 124 -10.96 -9.27 -4.40
N PHE A 125 -9.76 -9.56 -3.90
CA PHE A 125 -9.10 -10.84 -4.12
C PHE A 125 -9.97 -12.02 -3.66
N GLU A 126 -10.62 -11.90 -2.50
CA GLU A 126 -11.51 -12.93 -1.99
C GLU A 126 -12.63 -13.26 -2.99
N GLN A 127 -13.30 -12.24 -3.55
CA GLN A 127 -14.39 -12.47 -4.51
C GLN A 127 -13.87 -13.04 -5.83
N LEU A 128 -12.71 -12.57 -6.31
CA LEU A 128 -12.05 -13.16 -7.49
C LEU A 128 -11.70 -14.63 -7.26
N SER A 129 -11.15 -14.98 -6.10
CA SER A 129 -10.77 -16.36 -5.75
C SER A 129 -11.97 -17.30 -5.58
N LYS A 130 -13.13 -16.76 -5.21
CA LYS A 130 -14.41 -17.48 -5.13
C LYS A 130 -15.12 -17.59 -6.48
N GLY A 131 -14.71 -16.81 -7.49
CA GLY A 131 -15.44 -16.69 -8.75
C GLY A 131 -16.73 -15.88 -8.64
N ASN A 132 -16.85 -15.04 -7.62
CA ASN A 132 -18.03 -14.21 -7.34
C ASN A 132 -17.90 -12.85 -8.04
N TYR A 133 -17.87 -12.86 -9.36
CA TYR A 133 -17.78 -11.65 -10.17
C TYR A 133 -18.39 -11.88 -11.56
N GLU A 134 -18.73 -10.79 -12.22
CA GLU A 134 -19.18 -10.77 -13.61
C GLU A 134 -18.17 -10.03 -14.47
N ILE A 135 -17.98 -10.51 -15.70
CA ILE A 135 -17.17 -9.83 -16.70
C ILE A 135 -18.12 -9.08 -17.62
N VAL A 136 -18.10 -7.75 -17.53
CA VAL A 136 -18.90 -6.88 -18.39
C VAL A 136 -17.93 -6.12 -19.30
N GLU A 137 -17.93 -6.48 -20.57
CA GLU A 137 -16.95 -6.04 -21.57
C GLU A 137 -15.49 -6.38 -21.17
N LYS A 138 -14.75 -5.40 -20.63
CA LYS A 138 -13.36 -5.52 -20.15
C LYS A 138 -13.23 -5.12 -18.67
N ARG A 139 -14.36 -5.08 -17.96
CA ARG A 139 -14.44 -4.71 -16.56
C ARG A 139 -14.89 -5.90 -15.73
N ILE A 140 -14.49 -5.88 -14.47
CA ILE A 140 -14.89 -6.90 -13.50
C ILE A 140 -15.81 -6.23 -12.49
N GLU A 141 -17.03 -6.74 -12.40
CA GLU A 141 -18.04 -6.28 -11.46
C GLU A 141 -18.20 -7.29 -10.33
N ILE A 142 -18.08 -6.80 -9.10
CA ILE A 142 -18.22 -7.59 -7.89
C ILE A 142 -19.30 -6.93 -7.05
N SER A 143 -20.34 -7.67 -6.69
CA SER A 143 -21.39 -7.18 -5.79
C SER A 143 -21.35 -7.93 -4.47
N THR A 144 -21.22 -7.22 -3.35
CA THR A 144 -21.38 -7.77 -2.00
C THR A 144 -22.52 -7.08 -1.27
N PRO A 145 -23.05 -7.67 -0.18
CA PRO A 145 -24.08 -7.01 0.62
C PRO A 145 -23.68 -5.62 1.16
N GLU A 146 -22.38 -5.37 1.36
CA GLU A 146 -21.90 -4.11 1.92
C GLU A 146 -21.43 -3.09 0.87
N MET A 147 -20.89 -3.55 -0.26
CA MET A 147 -20.21 -2.70 -1.24
C MET A 147 -20.13 -3.38 -2.61
N ASN A 148 -20.22 -2.59 -3.68
CA ASN A 148 -19.93 -3.03 -5.03
C ASN A 148 -18.54 -2.57 -5.46
N TYR A 149 -17.81 -3.40 -6.19
CA TYR A 149 -16.49 -3.09 -6.73
C TYR A 149 -16.49 -3.17 -8.25
N LEU A 150 -15.87 -2.19 -8.89
CA LEU A 150 -15.63 -2.18 -10.32
C LEU A 150 -14.12 -2.12 -10.57
N LEU A 151 -13.58 -3.13 -11.24
CA LEU A 151 -12.17 -3.15 -11.66
C LEU A 151 -12.06 -2.90 -13.15
N TRP A 152 -11.05 -2.12 -13.54
CA TRP A 152 -10.75 -1.83 -14.93
C TRP A 152 -9.28 -1.44 -15.12
N LEU A 153 -8.76 -1.64 -16.33
CA LEU A 153 -7.43 -1.21 -16.72
C LEU A 153 -7.45 0.19 -17.32
N SER A 154 -6.50 1.04 -16.92
CA SER A 154 -6.28 2.35 -17.52
C SER A 154 -5.80 2.27 -18.97
N ASP A 155 -5.80 3.44 -19.62
CA ASP A 155 -5.16 3.64 -20.92
C ASP A 155 -3.69 4.12 -20.80
N ASP A 156 -3.20 4.37 -19.57
CA ASP A 156 -1.78 4.64 -19.30
C ASP A 156 -0.84 3.49 -19.72
N ASP A 157 0.45 3.80 -19.93
CA ASP A 157 1.54 2.83 -20.09
C ASP A 157 2.63 3.06 -19.02
N PRO A 158 2.90 2.10 -18.12
CA PRO A 158 2.19 0.84 -17.94
C PRO A 158 0.75 1.03 -17.45
N LYS A 159 -0.15 0.13 -17.86
CA LYS A 159 -1.57 0.17 -17.45
C LYS A 159 -1.67 -0.03 -15.94
N LYS A 160 -2.50 0.79 -15.30
CA LYS A 160 -2.89 0.68 -13.89
C LYS A 160 -4.17 -0.12 -13.78
N VAL A 161 -4.30 -0.90 -12.70
CA VAL A 161 -5.58 -1.49 -12.29
C VAL A 161 -6.27 -0.50 -11.36
N TYR A 162 -7.44 -0.01 -11.78
CA TYR A 162 -8.34 0.74 -10.94
C TYR A 162 -9.30 -0.18 -10.20
N VAL A 163 -9.66 0.22 -8.97
CA VAL A 163 -10.69 -0.42 -8.16
C VAL A 163 -11.59 0.67 -7.60
N ASP A 164 -12.85 0.70 -8.02
CA ASP A 164 -13.85 1.64 -7.51
C ASP A 164 -14.73 0.96 -6.46
N GLU A 165 -14.81 1.53 -5.26
CA GLU A 165 -15.77 1.14 -4.22
C GLU A 165 -17.05 1.96 -4.39
N ASN A 166 -18.17 1.29 -4.63
CA ASN A 166 -19.48 1.91 -4.84
C ASN A 166 -20.50 1.43 -3.81
N LYS A 167 -21.20 2.36 -3.17
CA LYS A 167 -22.29 2.09 -2.23
C LYS A 167 -23.56 2.79 -2.70
N ASP A 168 -24.66 2.06 -2.78
CA ASP A 168 -25.96 2.57 -3.24
C ASP A 168 -25.88 3.31 -4.59
N GLY A 169 -25.06 2.77 -5.52
CA GLY A 169 -24.82 3.34 -6.85
C GLY A 169 -23.92 4.58 -6.88
N LYS A 170 -23.30 4.98 -5.76
CA LYS A 170 -22.39 6.13 -5.66
C LYS A 170 -20.96 5.70 -5.40
N LEU A 171 -20.01 6.31 -6.11
CA LEU A 171 -18.58 6.13 -5.87
C LEU A 171 -18.20 6.68 -4.49
N VAL A 172 -17.69 5.80 -3.63
CA VAL A 172 -17.18 6.10 -2.29
C VAL A 172 -15.69 6.42 -2.36
N LYS A 173 -14.91 5.55 -3.00
CA LYS A 173 -13.46 5.71 -3.13
C LYS A 173 -12.97 5.02 -4.41
N ARG A 174 -11.95 5.62 -5.03
CA ARG A 174 -11.22 5.04 -6.18
C ARG A 174 -9.79 4.76 -5.76
N HIS A 175 -9.34 3.54 -6.02
CA HIS A 175 -7.97 3.09 -5.79
C HIS A 175 -7.31 2.78 -7.12
N TRP A 176 -5.99 2.80 -7.18
CA TRP A 176 -5.23 2.38 -8.35
C TRP A 176 -3.94 1.67 -7.96
N TYR A 177 -3.52 0.71 -8.77
CA TYR A 177 -2.37 -0.14 -8.48
C TYR A 177 -1.52 -0.40 -9.73
N LEU A 178 -0.20 -0.40 -9.52
CA LEU A 178 0.86 -0.75 -10.48
C LEU A 178 1.89 -1.70 -9.87
#